data_AF-A0A538QEW9-F1
#
_entry.id   AF-A0A538QEW9-F1
#
_cell.length_a   1.000
_cell.length_b   1.000
_cell.length_c   1.000
_cell.angle_alpha   90.00
_cell.angle_beta   90.00
_cell.angle_gamma   90.00
#
_symmetry.space_group_name_H-M   'P 1'
#
loop_
_entity.id
_entity.type
_entity.pdbx_description
1 polymer ?
#
loop_
_entity_poly.entity_id
_entity_poly.type
_entity_poly.pdbx_seq_one_letter_code
_entity_poly.pdbx_strand_id
1 'polypeptide(L)'
;MRAAAVVLAGGIAAGAGSIAVAAPGLETTALALPASNAFVSGLDLECFDTRGPALNLELQLTHLHPALVQLGLPRHGVVVRELVQTCVAVRKNGVEPPLAVLPFLEQTDLGCYRIDAAPLASPAMVAPQRPGSAPTAPASGVTLTRPVELCLPVARNGATLTPDVLRLVQFIDLECYAGDPGSRPSVGLRVAPIDPELGYISGHQMAVGSSRQRCVPVQSNSLAVPSDVLAIVQWIELEKLAASPAVAVPPVEVALGHLNPLLTTLPHSQVVLRRASALTAPVSGSSATPR
;
A
#
# COMPACT_ATOMS: atom_id res chain seq x y z
N MET A 1 -38.66 48.03 51.82
CA MET A 1 -38.26 47.67 53.21
C MET A 1 -37.19 46.60 53.12
N ARG A 2 -36.03 46.87 53.78
CA ARG A 2 -34.95 45.92 54.16
C ARG A 2 -34.17 45.23 53.02
N ALA A 3 -32.87 45.03 53.08
CA ALA A 3 -31.76 45.60 53.86
C ALA A 3 -30.47 45.16 53.13
N ALA A 4 -29.44 46.00 53.16
CA ALA A 4 -28.13 45.73 52.62
C ALA A 4 -27.37 44.64 53.40
N ALA A 5 -26.48 43.92 52.73
CA ALA A 5 -25.35 43.25 53.36
C ALA A 5 -24.14 43.29 52.42
N VAL A 6 -23.21 44.18 52.76
CA VAL A 6 -21.84 44.23 52.25
C VAL A 6 -21.03 43.21 53.03
N VAL A 7 -20.30 42.33 52.33
CA VAL A 7 -19.26 41.49 52.93
C VAL A 7 -17.95 41.74 52.19
N LEU A 8 -17.01 42.35 52.92
CA LEU A 8 -15.59 42.45 52.60
C LEU A 8 -14.85 41.35 53.36
N ALA A 9 -14.03 40.54 52.68
CA ALA A 9 -12.96 39.80 53.35
C ALA A 9 -11.88 39.30 52.36
N GLY A 10 -10.69 39.89 52.48
CA GLY A 10 -9.42 39.17 52.61
C GLY A 10 -8.87 38.41 51.40
N GLY A 11 -8.02 39.07 50.61
CA GLY A 11 -7.07 38.40 49.70
C GLY A 11 -5.79 38.00 50.45
N ILE A 12 -5.41 36.72 50.37
CA ILE A 12 -4.10 36.21 50.78
C ILE A 12 -3.42 35.69 49.51
N ALA A 13 -2.35 36.35 49.08
CA ALA A 13 -1.52 35.93 47.96
C ALA A 13 -0.49 34.89 48.44
N ALA A 14 -0.72 33.62 48.11
CA ALA A 14 0.27 32.55 48.28
C ALA A 14 0.99 32.33 46.93
N GLY A 15 2.24 32.79 46.85
CA GLY A 15 3.11 32.52 45.72
C GLY A 15 3.53 31.04 45.71
N ALA A 16 2.92 30.25 44.83
CA ALA A 16 3.35 28.90 44.53
C ALA A 16 4.50 28.95 43.52
N GLY A 17 5.73 28.76 43.99
CA GLY A 17 6.89 28.55 43.14
C GLY A 17 6.73 27.26 42.34
N SER A 18 6.59 27.37 41.02
CA SER A 18 6.54 26.22 40.12
C SER A 18 7.96 25.74 39.87
N ILE A 19 8.33 24.62 40.51
CA ILE A 19 9.55 23.88 40.14
C ILE A 19 9.21 23.15 38.83
N ALA A 20 9.64 23.72 37.71
CA ALA A 20 9.55 23.08 36.41
C ALA A 20 10.51 21.87 36.40
N VAL A 21 9.97 20.68 36.70
CA VAL A 21 10.66 19.42 36.46
C VAL A 21 10.71 19.25 34.94
N ALA A 22 11.88 19.52 34.34
CA ALA A 22 12.14 19.20 32.95
C ALA A 22 12.05 17.68 32.79
N ALA A 23 10.93 17.20 32.26
CA ALA A 23 10.80 15.82 31.86
C ALA A 23 11.83 15.55 30.73
N PRO A 24 12.60 14.46 30.79
CA PRO A 24 13.48 14.09 29.70
C PRO A 24 12.63 13.91 28.44
N GLY A 25 12.87 14.77 27.44
CA GLY A 25 12.24 14.65 26.15
C GLY A 25 12.62 13.31 25.53
N LEU A 26 11.62 12.46 25.26
CA LEU A 26 11.81 11.29 24.43
C LEU A 26 12.14 11.79 23.03
N GLU A 27 13.43 11.86 22.70
CA GLU A 27 13.89 12.11 21.34
C GLU A 27 13.38 10.96 20.47
N THR A 28 12.32 11.23 19.71
CA THR A 28 11.79 10.28 18.73
C THR A 28 12.84 10.17 17.63
N THR A 29 13.64 9.11 17.67
CA THR A 29 14.64 8.86 16.64
C THR A 29 13.91 8.59 15.33
N ALA A 30 14.11 9.45 14.33
CA ALA A 30 13.52 9.26 13.01
C ALA A 30 13.94 7.90 12.45
N LEU A 31 12.97 7.16 11.91
CA LEU A 31 13.21 5.86 11.30
C LEU A 31 13.87 6.08 9.94
N ALA A 32 15.02 5.43 9.72
CA ALA A 32 15.66 5.47 8.41
C ALA A 32 14.77 4.77 7.37
N LEU A 33 14.69 5.35 6.16
CA LEU A 33 14.01 4.70 5.04
C LEU A 33 14.65 3.34 4.74
N PRO A 34 13.83 2.33 4.38
CA PRO A 34 14.34 0.99 4.16
C PRO A 34 15.14 0.90 2.86
N ALA A 35 16.04 -0.06 2.77
CA ALA A 35 16.64 -0.42 1.49
C ALA A 35 15.56 -0.92 0.53
N SER A 36 15.62 -0.51 -0.74
CA SER A 36 14.59 -0.80 -1.74
C SER A 36 14.36 -2.30 -1.94
N ASN A 37 15.43 -3.10 -1.98
CA ASN A 37 15.35 -4.55 -2.08
C ASN A 37 14.66 -5.17 -0.86
N ALA A 38 14.96 -4.70 0.35
CA ALA A 38 14.37 -5.21 1.58
C ALA A 38 12.87 -4.91 1.63
N PHE A 39 12.48 -3.67 1.33
CA PHE A 39 11.07 -3.26 1.29
C PHE A 39 10.29 -4.03 0.23
N VAL A 40 10.76 -4.00 -1.03
CA VAL A 40 10.06 -4.68 -2.14
C VAL A 40 9.98 -6.17 -1.89
N SER A 41 11.04 -6.84 -1.42
CA SER A 41 11.01 -8.30 -1.19
C SER A 41 10.04 -8.75 -0.08
N GLY A 42 9.73 -7.86 0.87
CA GLY A 42 8.78 -8.13 1.95
C GLY A 42 7.34 -7.73 1.62
N LEU A 43 7.08 -7.07 0.49
CA LEU A 43 5.77 -6.55 0.11
C LEU A 43 4.90 -7.61 -0.56
N ASP A 44 4.54 -8.63 0.20
CA ASP A 44 3.44 -9.55 -0.16
C ASP A 44 2.11 -8.94 0.34
N LEU A 45 1.10 -8.90 -0.51
CA LEU A 45 -0.21 -8.35 -0.21
C LEU A 45 -1.32 -9.37 -0.48
N GLU A 46 -2.23 -9.54 0.47
CA GLU A 46 -3.46 -10.31 0.27
C GLU A 46 -4.60 -9.35 -0.09
N CYS A 47 -5.25 -9.61 -1.21
CA CYS A 47 -6.32 -8.77 -1.75
C CYS A 47 -7.70 -9.37 -1.50
N PHE A 48 -8.56 -8.59 -0.86
CA PHE A 48 -9.94 -8.94 -0.58
C PHE A 48 -10.89 -8.28 -1.58
N ASP A 49 -11.90 -9.01 -2.02
CA ASP A 49 -13.01 -8.44 -2.77
C ASP A 49 -13.77 -7.44 -1.89
N THR A 50 -13.64 -6.16 -2.19
CA THR A 50 -14.34 -5.08 -1.50
C THR A 50 -15.22 -4.32 -2.48
N ARG A 51 -16.29 -3.71 -1.97
CA ARG A 51 -17.15 -2.82 -2.77
C ARG A 51 -17.17 -1.50 -2.05
N GLY A 52 -16.66 -0.47 -2.71
CA GLY A 52 -16.71 0.91 -2.21
C GLY A 52 -17.25 1.87 -3.26
N PRO A 53 -17.32 3.16 -2.91
CA PRO A 53 -17.82 4.19 -3.82
C PRO A 53 -16.89 4.39 -5.02
N ALA A 54 -17.46 4.92 -6.10
CA ALA A 54 -16.67 5.44 -7.21
C ALA A 54 -16.11 6.82 -6.89
N LEU A 55 -14.82 7.03 -7.16
CA LEU A 55 -14.20 8.34 -6.98
C LEU A 55 -14.56 9.30 -8.12
N ASN A 56 -14.76 8.77 -9.33
CA ASN A 56 -15.00 9.52 -10.58
C ASN A 56 -13.99 10.66 -10.78
N LEU A 57 -12.74 10.36 -10.47
CA LEU A 57 -11.64 11.33 -10.48
C LEU A 57 -10.76 11.10 -11.71
N GLU A 58 -10.50 12.17 -12.46
CA GLU A 58 -9.52 12.16 -13.54
C GLU A 58 -8.11 12.39 -12.98
N LEU A 59 -7.19 11.49 -13.32
CA LEU A 59 -5.77 11.58 -12.97
C LEU A 59 -4.92 11.47 -14.22
N GLN A 60 -3.78 12.15 -14.21
CA GLN A 60 -2.69 11.97 -15.17
C GLN A 60 -1.60 11.12 -14.51
N LEU A 61 -1.32 9.94 -15.07
CA LEU A 61 -0.32 9.03 -14.56
C LEU A 61 0.98 9.14 -15.34
N THR A 62 2.10 9.00 -14.66
CA THR A 62 3.44 8.89 -15.27
C THR A 62 4.15 7.70 -14.67
N HIS A 63 4.67 6.79 -15.49
CA HIS A 63 5.38 5.61 -14.99
C HIS A 63 6.67 5.98 -14.28
N LEU A 64 6.91 5.32 -13.15
CA LEU A 64 8.15 5.44 -12.39
C LEU A 64 9.09 4.25 -12.63
N HIS A 65 8.57 3.11 -13.10
CA HIS A 65 9.38 1.91 -13.32
C HIS A 65 10.49 2.16 -14.36
N PRO A 66 11.77 1.93 -14.03
CA PRO A 66 12.89 2.25 -14.93
C PRO A 66 12.76 1.64 -16.33
N ALA A 67 12.33 0.39 -16.44
CA ALA A 67 12.12 -0.25 -17.74
C ALA A 67 11.05 0.46 -18.60
N LEU A 68 9.96 0.92 -17.98
CA LEU A 68 8.86 1.58 -18.69
C LEU A 68 9.22 3.02 -19.07
N VAL A 69 9.98 3.70 -18.22
CA VAL A 69 10.55 5.01 -18.50
C VAL A 69 11.53 4.93 -19.68
N GLN A 70 12.38 3.89 -19.73
CA GLN A 70 13.31 3.66 -20.85
C GLN A 70 12.59 3.39 -22.17
N LEU A 71 11.40 2.79 -22.13
CA LEU A 71 10.54 2.64 -23.32
C LEU A 71 9.89 3.95 -23.78
N GLY A 72 10.05 5.05 -23.03
CA GLY A 72 9.52 6.36 -23.37
C GLY A 72 7.99 6.40 -23.34
N LEU A 73 7.35 5.60 -22.48
CA LEU A 73 5.90 5.62 -22.34
C LEU A 73 5.45 7.02 -21.90
N PRO A 74 4.52 7.66 -22.63
CA PRO A 74 4.07 8.99 -22.30
C PRO A 74 3.19 8.96 -21.06
N ARG A 75 3.00 10.14 -20.46
CA ARG A 75 1.92 10.38 -19.51
C ARG A 75 0.57 10.08 -20.16
N HIS A 76 -0.34 9.46 -19.41
CA HIS A 76 -1.69 9.16 -19.87
C HIS A 76 -2.75 9.48 -18.81
N GLY A 77 -3.98 9.69 -19.27
CA GLY A 77 -5.13 9.97 -18.41
C GLY A 77 -5.88 8.70 -18.03
N VAL A 78 -6.40 8.68 -16.79
CA VAL A 78 -7.29 7.64 -16.28
C VAL A 78 -8.47 8.26 -15.55
N VAL A 79 -9.62 7.59 -15.56
CA VAL A 79 -10.76 7.91 -14.69
C VAL A 79 -10.86 6.84 -13.60
N VAL A 80 -10.67 7.23 -12.35
CA VAL A 80 -10.77 6.35 -11.19
C VAL A 80 -12.24 6.10 -10.86
N ARG A 81 -12.67 4.84 -10.86
CA ARG A 81 -14.06 4.42 -10.64
C ARG A 81 -14.22 3.83 -9.25
N GLU A 82 -14.99 2.76 -9.11
CA GLU A 82 -15.28 2.12 -7.83
C GLU A 82 -14.09 1.36 -7.25
N LEU A 83 -14.01 1.37 -5.93
CA LEU A 83 -13.15 0.47 -5.17
C LEU A 83 -13.64 -0.97 -5.36
N VAL A 84 -12.77 -1.83 -5.89
CA VAL A 84 -13.07 -3.24 -6.18
C VAL A 84 -12.32 -4.19 -5.26
N GLN A 85 -11.19 -3.77 -4.70
CA GLN A 85 -10.41 -4.59 -3.79
C GLN A 85 -9.67 -3.75 -2.75
N THR A 86 -9.38 -4.38 -1.62
CA THR A 86 -8.49 -3.85 -0.59
C THR A 86 -7.41 -4.87 -0.35
N CYS A 87 -6.16 -4.46 -0.54
CA CYS A 87 -4.99 -5.32 -0.37
C CYS A 87 -4.24 -4.91 0.90
N VAL A 88 -3.88 -5.90 1.72
CA VAL A 88 -3.25 -5.70 3.02
C VAL A 88 -1.94 -6.48 3.08
N ALA A 89 -0.95 -5.97 3.81
CA ALA A 89 0.34 -6.64 3.93
C ALA A 89 0.23 -7.97 4.70
N VAL A 90 0.85 -9.02 4.13
CA VAL A 90 0.83 -10.38 4.65
C VAL A 90 2.21 -11.02 4.63
N ARG A 91 2.45 -11.95 5.56
CA ARG A 91 3.57 -12.87 5.50
C ARG A 91 3.15 -14.12 4.75
N LYS A 92 4.03 -14.58 3.87
CA LYS A 92 3.86 -15.79 3.07
C LYS A 92 4.72 -16.91 3.63
N ASN A 93 4.13 -18.10 3.80
CA ASN A 93 4.77 -19.31 4.31
C ASN A 93 5.46 -19.15 5.67
N GLY A 94 4.99 -18.21 6.50
CA GLY A 94 5.60 -17.91 7.80
C GLY A 94 6.97 -17.24 7.71
N VAL A 95 7.36 -16.75 6.54
CA VAL A 95 8.59 -15.97 6.37
C VAL A 95 8.36 -14.57 6.90
N GLU A 96 9.08 -14.19 7.95
CA GLU A 96 9.00 -12.86 8.53
C GLU A 96 9.82 -11.86 7.71
N PRO A 97 9.28 -10.66 7.39
CA PRO A 97 10.07 -9.61 6.78
C PRO A 97 11.22 -9.15 7.68
N PRO A 98 12.27 -8.54 7.13
CA PRO A 98 13.32 -7.92 7.93
C PRO A 98 12.75 -6.88 8.92
N LEU A 99 13.22 -6.90 10.17
CA LEU A 99 12.72 -6.00 11.23
C LEU A 99 12.79 -4.51 10.85
N ALA A 100 13.79 -4.11 10.06
CA ALA A 100 13.96 -2.73 9.61
C ALA A 100 12.86 -2.25 8.65
N VAL A 101 12.15 -3.16 7.97
CA VAL A 101 11.09 -2.80 7.02
C VAL A 101 9.69 -3.04 7.58
N LEU A 102 9.59 -3.81 8.67
CA LEU A 102 8.32 -4.21 9.27
C LEU A 102 7.39 -3.02 9.59
N PRO A 103 7.86 -1.90 10.19
CA PRO A 103 6.98 -0.76 10.48
C PRO A 103 6.36 -0.12 9.23
N PHE A 104 7.03 -0.23 8.08
CA PHE A 104 6.52 0.26 6.81
C PHE A 104 5.50 -0.72 6.22
N LEU A 105 5.81 -2.02 6.23
CA LEU A 105 4.94 -3.06 5.67
C LEU A 105 3.61 -3.17 6.43
N GLU A 106 3.65 -3.15 7.76
CA GLU A 106 2.45 -3.19 8.62
C GLU A 106 1.41 -2.11 8.28
N GLN A 107 1.88 -0.97 7.76
CA GLN A 107 1.06 0.20 7.45
C GLN A 107 0.96 0.44 5.93
N THR A 108 1.37 -0.53 5.11
CA THR A 108 1.24 -0.46 3.65
C THR A 108 0.01 -1.25 3.21
N ASP A 109 -1.12 -0.54 3.11
CA ASP A 109 -2.35 -1.07 2.55
C ASP A 109 -2.74 -0.31 1.30
N LEU A 110 -3.40 -1.01 0.38
CA LEU A 110 -3.82 -0.45 -0.89
C LEU A 110 -5.33 -0.60 -1.08
N GLY A 111 -5.99 0.48 -1.46
CA GLY A 111 -7.32 0.45 -2.07
C GLY A 111 -7.18 0.37 -3.58
N CYS A 112 -7.62 -0.72 -4.19
CA CYS A 112 -7.54 -0.94 -5.64
C CYS A 112 -8.88 -0.61 -6.30
N TYR A 113 -8.85 0.41 -7.14
CA TYR A 113 -10.00 0.95 -7.85
C TYR A 113 -9.99 0.46 -9.29
N ARG A 114 -11.16 0.14 -9.84
CA ARG A 114 -11.30 0.01 -11.29
C ARG A 114 -10.97 1.36 -11.92
N ILE A 115 -10.31 1.33 -13.07
CA ILE A 115 -10.05 2.54 -13.88
C ILE A 115 -10.60 2.38 -15.29
N ASP A 116 -11.03 3.49 -15.87
CA ASP A 116 -11.22 3.60 -17.32
C ASP A 116 -10.00 4.31 -17.90
N ALA A 117 -9.26 3.62 -18.77
CA ALA A 117 -8.04 4.12 -19.39
C ALA A 117 -7.93 3.59 -20.83
N ALA A 118 -7.26 4.35 -21.69
CA ALA A 118 -6.91 3.86 -23.01
C ALA A 118 -5.90 2.69 -22.88
N PRO A 119 -6.00 1.64 -23.72
CA PRO A 119 -4.94 0.64 -23.82
C PRO A 119 -3.59 1.26 -24.21
N LEU A 120 -2.50 0.55 -23.93
CA LEU A 120 -1.19 0.98 -24.43
C LEU A 120 -1.18 0.97 -25.97
N ALA A 121 -0.60 1.99 -26.58
CA ALA A 121 -0.50 2.09 -28.04
C ALA A 121 0.26 0.91 -28.66
N SER A 122 1.20 0.34 -27.90
CA SER A 122 1.92 -0.89 -28.23
C SER A 122 2.09 -1.72 -26.97
N PRO A 123 1.91 -3.05 -27.02
CA PRO A 123 2.13 -3.89 -25.84
C PRO A 123 3.57 -3.76 -25.34
N ALA A 124 3.74 -3.41 -24.07
CA ALA A 124 5.06 -3.23 -23.47
C ALA A 124 5.50 -4.53 -22.80
N MET A 125 6.66 -5.08 -23.20
CA MET A 125 7.23 -6.23 -22.52
C MET A 125 8.07 -5.74 -21.33
N VAL A 126 7.69 -6.16 -20.12
CA VAL A 126 8.45 -5.85 -18.90
C VAL A 126 9.09 -7.13 -18.38
N ALA A 127 10.42 -7.14 -18.38
CA ALA A 127 11.19 -8.15 -17.69
C ALA A 127 11.29 -7.80 -16.20
N PRO A 128 11.17 -8.78 -15.29
CA PRO A 128 11.46 -8.59 -13.88
C PRO A 128 12.80 -7.89 -13.65
N GLN A 129 12.82 -6.80 -12.90
CA GLN A 129 14.06 -6.12 -12.52
C GLN A 129 14.33 -6.24 -11.02
N ARG A 130 15.61 -6.31 -10.62
CA ARG A 130 16.04 -6.15 -9.22
C ARG A 130 16.93 -4.92 -9.08
N PRO A 131 16.79 -4.16 -7.99
CA PRO A 131 17.76 -3.13 -7.64
C PRO A 131 19.18 -3.71 -7.62
N GLY A 132 20.11 -3.11 -8.34
CA GLY A 132 21.53 -3.47 -8.31
C GLY A 132 21.93 -4.76 -9.05
N SER A 133 21.03 -5.41 -9.80
CA SER A 133 21.38 -6.58 -10.62
C SER A 133 21.70 -6.20 -12.07
N ALA A 134 22.72 -6.84 -12.64
CA ALA A 134 22.94 -6.80 -14.09
C ALA A 134 21.76 -7.49 -14.80
N PRO A 135 21.32 -7.01 -15.98
CA PRO A 135 20.29 -7.68 -16.78
C PRO A 135 20.77 -9.09 -17.11
N THR A 136 20.27 -10.08 -16.39
CA THR A 136 20.55 -11.50 -16.65
C THR A 136 19.46 -12.04 -17.58
N ALA A 137 19.85 -13.05 -18.39
CA ALA A 137 19.11 -13.83 -19.40
C ALA A 137 17.57 -13.72 -19.40
N PRO A 138 16.90 -13.82 -20.58
CA PRO A 138 15.53 -13.34 -20.79
C PRO A 138 14.57 -13.94 -19.78
N ALA A 139 14.34 -13.19 -18.69
CA ALA A 139 13.29 -13.49 -17.77
C ALA A 139 11.99 -13.39 -18.58
N SER A 140 11.10 -14.37 -18.41
CA SER A 140 9.80 -14.41 -19.08
C SER A 140 9.08 -13.09 -18.85
N GLY A 141 9.15 -12.20 -19.84
CA GLY A 141 8.55 -10.89 -19.77
C GLY A 141 7.03 -11.02 -19.76
N VAL A 142 6.36 -10.09 -19.09
CA VAL A 142 4.91 -9.98 -19.20
C VAL A 142 4.60 -8.86 -20.18
N THR A 143 3.73 -9.17 -21.14
CA THR A 143 3.19 -8.17 -22.05
C THR A 143 2.09 -7.39 -21.34
N LEU A 144 2.32 -6.10 -21.11
CA LEU A 144 1.30 -5.18 -20.60
C LEU A 144 0.41 -4.75 -21.76
N THR A 145 -0.90 -4.90 -21.59
CA THR A 145 -1.86 -4.60 -22.68
C THR A 145 -2.75 -3.41 -22.33
N ARG A 146 -3.49 -3.50 -21.23
CA ARG A 146 -4.50 -2.52 -20.85
C ARG A 146 -4.47 -2.28 -19.34
N PRO A 147 -4.43 -1.02 -18.88
CA PRO A 147 -4.67 -0.70 -17.48
C PRO A 147 -6.08 -1.09 -17.05
N VAL A 148 -6.22 -1.74 -15.90
CA VAL A 148 -7.50 -2.23 -15.39
C VAL A 148 -7.80 -1.75 -13.98
N GLU A 149 -6.75 -1.53 -13.17
CA GLU A 149 -6.90 -1.04 -11.80
C GLU A 149 -5.81 -0.03 -11.45
N LEU A 150 -6.13 0.89 -10.54
CA LEU A 150 -5.18 1.76 -9.85
C LEU A 150 -5.29 1.49 -8.35
N CYS A 151 -4.21 1.01 -7.76
CA CYS A 151 -4.09 0.77 -6.33
C CYS A 151 -3.42 1.97 -5.66
N LEU A 152 -4.12 2.56 -4.70
CA LEU A 152 -3.73 3.78 -4.00
C LEU A 152 -3.47 3.48 -2.53
N PRO A 153 -2.51 4.16 -1.88
CA PRO A 153 -2.19 3.92 -0.48
C PRO A 153 -3.32 4.42 0.42
N VAL A 154 -3.73 3.57 1.35
CA VAL A 154 -4.80 3.86 2.32
C VAL A 154 -4.35 3.50 3.74
N ALA A 155 -4.89 4.21 4.72
CA ALA A 155 -4.84 3.83 6.13
C ALA A 155 -6.17 3.21 6.54
N ARG A 156 -6.11 2.15 7.33
CA ARG A 156 -7.28 1.56 8.00
C ARG A 156 -7.62 2.30 9.28
N ASN A 157 -8.91 2.43 9.57
CA ASN A 157 -9.47 2.81 10.87
C ASN A 157 -8.90 4.10 11.49
N GLY A 158 -8.40 5.02 10.67
CA GLY A 158 -7.76 6.25 11.15
C GLY A 158 -6.38 6.01 11.78
N ALA A 159 -5.71 4.90 11.44
CA ALA A 159 -4.35 4.60 11.86
C ALA A 159 -3.43 5.81 11.61
N THR A 160 -2.72 6.21 12.66
CA THR A 160 -1.79 7.34 12.60
C THR A 160 -0.41 6.83 12.23
N LEU A 161 0.02 7.13 11.01
CA LEU A 161 1.34 6.75 10.52
C LEU A 161 2.41 7.65 11.14
N THR A 162 3.57 7.08 11.46
CA THR A 162 4.75 7.90 11.79
C THR A 162 5.16 8.73 10.56
N PRO A 163 5.79 9.90 10.75
CA PRO A 163 6.17 10.75 9.62
C PRO A 163 7.03 10.04 8.57
N ASP A 164 7.94 9.15 8.99
CA ASP A 164 8.82 8.41 8.08
C ASP A 164 8.07 7.33 7.29
N VAL A 165 7.12 6.63 7.93
CA VAL A 165 6.27 5.65 7.25
C VAL A 165 5.34 6.35 6.26
N LEU A 166 4.68 7.43 6.68
CA LEU A 166 3.82 8.23 5.81
C LEU A 166 4.59 8.77 4.61
N ARG A 167 5.81 9.29 4.82
CA ARG A 167 6.68 9.83 3.77
C ARG A 167 6.97 8.82 2.66
N LEU A 168 7.06 7.52 2.96
CA LEU A 168 7.22 6.47 1.95
C LEU A 168 5.88 6.03 1.38
N VAL A 169 4.96 5.59 2.24
CA VAL A 169 3.73 4.89 1.84
C VAL A 169 2.80 5.77 0.99
N GLN A 170 2.74 7.08 1.28
CA GLN A 170 1.84 7.99 0.58
C GLN A 170 2.13 8.16 -0.93
N PHE A 171 3.27 7.68 -1.42
CA PHE A 171 3.66 7.73 -2.83
C PHE A 171 3.58 6.37 -3.54
N ILE A 172 3.04 5.33 -2.90
CA ILE A 172 2.88 4.00 -3.50
C ILE A 172 1.58 3.95 -4.31
N ASP A 173 1.57 4.62 -5.46
CA ASP A 173 0.52 4.46 -6.47
C ASP A 173 0.93 3.35 -7.44
N LEU A 174 0.11 2.32 -7.60
CA LEU A 174 0.39 1.19 -8.51
C LEU A 174 -0.69 1.08 -9.59
N GLU A 175 -0.30 1.18 -10.85
CA GLU A 175 -1.18 0.90 -11.97
C GLU A 175 -1.05 -0.58 -12.36
N CYS A 176 -2.17 -1.29 -12.33
CA CYS A 176 -2.24 -2.71 -12.65
C CYS A 176 -2.75 -2.93 -14.07
N TYR A 177 -1.98 -3.66 -14.86
CA TYR A 177 -2.27 -4.00 -16.24
C TYR A 177 -2.78 -5.42 -16.33
N ALA A 178 -3.76 -5.66 -17.21
CA ALA A 178 -4.05 -7.01 -17.65
C ALA A 178 -2.85 -7.56 -18.44
N GLY A 179 -2.43 -8.77 -18.09
CA GLY A 179 -1.42 -9.53 -18.80
C GLY A 179 -1.97 -10.87 -19.28
N ASP A 180 -1.29 -11.47 -20.25
CA ASP A 180 -1.61 -12.82 -20.68
C ASP A 180 -1.44 -13.79 -19.51
N PRO A 181 -2.41 -14.69 -19.25
CA PRO A 181 -2.30 -15.64 -18.18
C PRO A 181 -1.16 -16.60 -18.47
N GLY A 182 -0.02 -16.38 -17.80
CA GLY A 182 1.09 -17.32 -17.86
C GLY A 182 0.62 -18.68 -17.34
N SER A 183 0.96 -19.77 -18.04
CA SER A 183 0.65 -21.13 -17.58
C SER A 183 1.54 -21.47 -16.38
N ARG A 184 1.06 -21.18 -15.17
CA ARG A 184 1.70 -21.61 -13.92
C ARG A 184 0.80 -22.64 -13.22
N PRO A 185 1.38 -23.74 -12.70
CA PRO A 185 0.63 -24.66 -11.86
C PRO A 185 0.16 -23.92 -10.61
N SER A 186 -0.97 -24.35 -10.05
CA SER A 186 -1.43 -23.76 -8.80
C SER A 186 -0.48 -24.14 -7.66
N VAL A 187 -0.14 -23.18 -6.81
CA VAL A 187 0.71 -23.35 -5.64
C VAL A 187 -0.09 -23.04 -4.38
N GLY A 188 -0.07 -23.96 -3.42
CA GLY A 188 -0.61 -23.73 -2.08
C GLY A 188 0.37 -22.90 -1.24
N LEU A 189 -0.13 -21.84 -0.63
CA LEU A 189 0.64 -20.92 0.22
C LEU A 189 -0.07 -20.73 1.55
N ARG A 190 0.70 -20.62 2.63
CA ARG A 190 0.17 -20.15 3.91
C ARG A 190 0.29 -18.64 3.97
N VAL A 191 -0.81 -17.94 4.20
CA VAL A 191 -0.86 -16.48 4.26
C VAL A 191 -1.33 -16.06 5.65
N ALA A 192 -0.76 -15.00 6.20
CA ALA A 192 -1.23 -14.40 7.45
C ALA A 192 -0.98 -12.89 7.44
N PRO A 193 -1.90 -12.05 7.96
CA PRO A 193 -1.67 -10.62 8.11
C PRO A 193 -0.41 -10.32 8.92
N ILE A 194 0.34 -9.31 8.48
CA ILE A 194 1.45 -8.74 9.24
C ILE A 194 0.88 -7.77 10.29
N ASP A 195 -0.07 -6.93 9.90
CA ASP A 195 -0.69 -5.95 10.79
C ASP A 195 -1.44 -6.64 11.96
N PRO A 196 -1.09 -6.36 13.23
CA PRO A 196 -1.80 -6.87 14.39
C PRO A 196 -3.28 -6.43 14.47
N GLU A 197 -3.68 -5.30 13.87
CA GLU A 197 -5.08 -4.86 13.85
C GLU A 197 -6.00 -5.82 13.07
N LEU A 198 -5.42 -6.58 12.14
CA LEU A 198 -6.11 -7.64 11.41
C LEU A 198 -6.02 -9.00 12.10
N GLY A 199 -5.63 -9.06 13.38
CA GLY A 199 -5.43 -10.30 14.15
C GLY A 199 -6.64 -11.24 14.22
N TYR A 200 -7.85 -10.75 13.92
CA TYR A 200 -9.05 -11.57 13.78
C TYR A 200 -9.02 -12.48 12.53
N ILE A 201 -8.26 -12.10 11.50
CA ILE A 201 -8.01 -12.93 10.32
C ILE A 201 -6.84 -13.86 10.67
N SER A 202 -7.19 -15.07 11.11
CA SER A 202 -6.20 -16.12 11.33
C SER A 202 -5.50 -16.50 10.03
N GLY A 203 -4.21 -16.86 10.13
CA GLY A 203 -3.46 -17.34 8.98
C GLY A 203 -4.09 -18.59 8.37
N HIS A 204 -4.16 -18.65 7.05
CA HIS A 204 -4.90 -19.67 6.30
C HIS A 204 -4.14 -20.13 5.05
N GLN A 205 -4.64 -21.18 4.40
CA GLN A 205 -4.09 -21.72 3.16
C GLN A 205 -4.78 -21.08 1.96
N MET A 206 -4.01 -20.68 0.95
CA MET A 206 -4.50 -20.11 -0.30
C MET A 206 -3.82 -20.82 -1.47
N ALA A 207 -4.61 -21.37 -2.40
CA ALA A 207 -4.11 -21.88 -3.66
C ALA A 207 -4.12 -20.74 -4.69
N VAL A 208 -2.95 -20.36 -5.19
CA VAL A 208 -2.81 -19.29 -6.20
C VAL A 208 -2.40 -19.88 -7.54
N GLY A 209 -2.91 -19.33 -8.64
CA GLY A 209 -2.69 -19.85 -9.99
C GLY A 209 -1.90 -18.91 -10.89
N SER A 210 -2.23 -18.95 -12.19
CA SER A 210 -1.69 -18.04 -13.21
C SER A 210 -1.89 -16.58 -12.81
N SER A 211 -0.83 -15.78 -12.95
CA SER A 211 -0.95 -14.33 -12.91
C SER A 211 -1.88 -13.84 -14.00
N ARG A 212 -2.66 -12.80 -13.70
CA ARG A 212 -3.49 -12.11 -14.69
C ARG A 212 -3.19 -10.62 -14.76
N GLN A 213 -2.45 -10.11 -13.78
CA GLN A 213 -2.14 -8.69 -13.71
C GLN A 213 -0.73 -8.44 -13.22
N ARG A 214 -0.14 -7.37 -13.76
CA ARG A 214 1.14 -6.81 -13.34
C ARG A 214 0.91 -5.39 -12.86
N CYS A 215 1.32 -5.09 -11.66
CA CYS A 215 1.21 -3.76 -11.05
C CYS A 215 2.57 -3.08 -11.03
N VAL A 216 2.64 -1.85 -11.52
CA VAL A 216 3.86 -1.06 -11.67
C VAL A 216 3.68 0.33 -11.05
N PRO A 217 4.75 0.95 -10.53
CA PRO A 217 4.65 2.21 -9.83
C PRO A 217 4.40 3.35 -10.82
N VAL A 218 3.48 4.22 -10.45
CA VAL A 218 3.12 5.43 -11.18
C VAL A 218 3.16 6.64 -10.26
N GLN A 219 3.20 7.82 -10.86
CA GLN A 219 3.07 9.10 -10.19
C GLN A 219 1.78 9.78 -10.67
N SER A 220 0.92 10.15 -9.73
CA SER A 220 -0.32 10.88 -10.01
C SER A 220 -0.07 12.39 -10.16
N ASN A 221 -0.59 13.01 -11.22
CA ASN A 221 -0.60 14.45 -11.52
C ASN A 221 0.75 15.18 -11.38
N SER A 222 1.87 14.50 -11.66
CA SER A 222 3.23 15.07 -11.44
C SER A 222 3.54 15.44 -9.98
N LEU A 223 2.84 14.83 -9.02
CA LEU A 223 3.11 15.03 -7.60
C LEU A 223 4.57 14.69 -7.30
N ALA A 224 5.39 15.68 -6.97
CA ALA A 224 6.83 15.49 -6.77
C ALA A 224 7.12 14.41 -5.71
N VAL A 225 7.82 13.36 -6.13
CA VAL A 225 8.28 12.28 -5.24
C VAL A 225 9.69 12.63 -4.78
N PRO A 226 9.97 12.69 -3.47
CA PRO A 226 11.32 12.87 -2.95
C PRO A 226 12.28 11.82 -3.52
N SER A 227 13.52 12.19 -3.86
CA SER A 227 14.44 11.31 -4.58
C SER A 227 14.82 10.04 -3.81
N ASP A 228 14.91 10.14 -2.49
CA ASP A 228 15.14 9.02 -1.57
C ASP A 228 13.95 8.04 -1.54
N VAL A 229 12.72 8.57 -1.59
CA VAL A 229 11.50 7.77 -1.70
C VAL A 229 11.38 7.14 -3.09
N LEU A 230 11.66 7.90 -4.16
CA LEU A 230 11.65 7.42 -5.53
C LEU A 230 12.66 6.27 -5.72
N ALA A 231 13.81 6.33 -5.05
CA ALA A 231 14.81 5.26 -5.06
C ALA A 231 14.29 3.91 -4.55
N ILE A 232 13.15 3.90 -3.83
CA ILE A 232 12.45 2.72 -3.33
C ILE A 232 11.23 2.42 -4.22
N VAL A 233 10.32 3.39 -4.36
CA VAL A 233 9.00 3.20 -5.01
C VAL A 233 9.13 2.75 -6.46
N GLN A 234 10.12 3.26 -7.21
CA GLN A 234 10.30 2.90 -8.63
C GLN A 234 10.55 1.40 -8.88
N TRP A 235 10.91 0.64 -7.83
CA TRP A 235 11.21 -0.78 -7.91
C TRP A 235 10.04 -1.68 -7.47
N ILE A 236 8.89 -1.10 -7.09
CA ILE A 236 7.72 -1.87 -6.67
C ILE A 236 7.04 -2.49 -7.90
N GLU A 237 7.53 -3.63 -8.36
CA GLU A 237 6.90 -4.41 -9.42
C GLU A 237 6.23 -5.65 -8.81
N LEU A 238 4.89 -5.69 -8.88
CA LEU A 238 4.10 -6.76 -8.27
C LEU A 238 3.34 -7.58 -9.31
N GLU A 239 3.21 -8.87 -9.05
CA GLU A 239 2.41 -9.82 -9.81
C GLU A 239 1.19 -10.23 -8.99
N LYS A 240 0.00 -10.11 -9.57
CA LYS A 240 -1.24 -10.50 -8.91
C LYS A 240 -1.71 -11.86 -9.40
N LEU A 241 -1.73 -12.80 -8.45
CA LEU A 241 -2.06 -14.21 -8.63
C LEU A 241 -3.46 -14.45 -8.08
N ALA A 242 -4.38 -14.90 -8.93
CA ALA A 242 -5.75 -15.19 -8.50
C ALA A 242 -5.78 -16.40 -7.55
N ALA A 243 -6.55 -16.29 -6.48
CA ALA A 243 -6.89 -17.40 -5.61
C ALA A 243 -7.93 -18.31 -6.28
N SER A 244 -7.72 -19.62 -6.22
CA SER A 244 -8.61 -20.62 -6.83
C SER A 244 -8.79 -21.85 -5.94
N PRO A 245 -9.91 -21.97 -5.20
CA PRO A 245 -10.97 -20.97 -5.07
C PRO A 245 -10.52 -19.76 -4.23
N ALA A 246 -11.30 -18.68 -4.28
CA ALA A 246 -11.18 -17.58 -3.33
C ALA A 246 -11.45 -18.07 -1.89
N VAL A 247 -10.76 -17.51 -0.91
CA VAL A 247 -10.83 -17.93 0.50
C VAL A 247 -11.80 -17.04 1.26
N ALA A 248 -12.81 -17.62 1.90
CA ALA A 248 -13.68 -16.90 2.81
C ALA A 248 -12.98 -16.64 4.14
N VAL A 249 -13.06 -15.41 4.64
CA VAL A 249 -12.56 -15.01 5.96
C VAL A 249 -13.71 -14.46 6.81
N PRO A 250 -13.59 -14.47 8.15
CA PRO A 250 -14.53 -13.73 8.99
C PRO A 250 -14.66 -12.28 8.51
N PRO A 251 -15.89 -11.73 8.35
CA PRO A 251 -16.08 -10.36 7.93
C PRO A 251 -15.38 -9.38 8.86
N VAL A 252 -14.53 -8.50 8.31
CA VAL A 252 -13.88 -7.41 9.04
C VAL A 252 -14.30 -6.08 8.44
N GLU A 253 -14.99 -5.25 9.21
CA GLU A 253 -15.32 -3.89 8.83
C GLU A 253 -14.10 -2.99 8.99
N VAL A 254 -13.76 -2.22 7.96
CA VAL A 254 -12.64 -1.27 8.01
C VAL A 254 -13.05 0.05 7.36
N ALA A 255 -12.62 1.15 7.95
CA ALA A 255 -12.71 2.47 7.37
C ALA A 255 -11.40 2.80 6.64
N LEU A 256 -11.45 3.10 5.34
CA LEU A 256 -10.27 3.43 4.55
C LEU A 256 -10.16 4.94 4.35
N GLY A 257 -9.03 5.53 4.75
CA GLY A 257 -8.65 6.91 4.44
C GLY A 257 -7.49 6.94 3.45
N HIS A 258 -7.55 7.79 2.42
CA HIS A 258 -6.47 7.88 1.43
C HIS A 258 -5.24 8.58 2.00
N LEU A 259 -4.07 8.02 1.72
CA LEU A 259 -2.78 8.58 2.13
C LEU A 259 -2.13 9.42 1.03
N ASN A 260 -2.48 9.17 -0.24
CA ASN A 260 -1.95 9.97 -1.35
C ASN A 260 -2.29 11.46 -1.12
N PRO A 261 -1.30 12.37 -1.13
CA PRO A 261 -1.50 13.80 -0.83
C PRO A 261 -2.58 14.50 -1.67
N LEU A 262 -2.85 14.01 -2.89
CA LEU A 262 -3.87 14.56 -3.78
C LEU A 262 -5.29 14.16 -3.36
N LEU A 263 -5.45 13.14 -2.51
CA LEU A 263 -6.70 12.45 -2.23
C LEU A 263 -7.10 12.49 -0.75
N THR A 264 -6.30 13.12 0.11
CA THR A 264 -6.53 13.18 1.57
C THR A 264 -7.82 13.90 1.97
N THR A 265 -8.40 14.71 1.08
CA THR A 265 -9.67 15.42 1.30
C THR A 265 -10.89 14.58 0.96
N LEU A 266 -10.70 13.39 0.37
CA LEU A 266 -11.79 12.47 0.06
C LEU A 266 -12.38 11.87 1.35
N PRO A 267 -13.70 11.61 1.40
CA PRO A 267 -14.30 10.96 2.54
C PRO A 267 -13.78 9.54 2.73
N HIS A 268 -13.75 9.09 3.98
CA HIS A 268 -13.39 7.71 4.29
C HIS A 268 -14.39 6.73 3.65
N SER A 269 -13.88 5.61 3.15
CA SER A 269 -14.69 4.53 2.58
C SER A 269 -14.87 3.40 3.59
N GLN A 270 -16.11 3.12 3.98
CA GLN A 270 -16.44 1.96 4.82
C GLN A 270 -16.53 0.71 3.95
N VAL A 271 -15.75 -0.32 4.26
CA VAL A 271 -15.73 -1.58 3.51
C VAL A 271 -15.69 -2.79 4.43
N VAL A 272 -15.99 -3.96 3.85
CA VAL A 272 -15.96 -5.24 4.57
C VAL A 272 -15.02 -6.20 3.84
N LEU A 273 -13.96 -6.63 4.53
CA LEU A 273 -13.06 -7.69 4.08
C LEU A 273 -13.73 -9.05 4.39
N ARG A 274 -14.03 -9.85 3.37
CA ARG A 274 -14.76 -11.13 3.56
C ARG A 274 -14.29 -12.28 2.68
N ARG A 275 -13.59 -11.97 1.60
CA ARG A 275 -13.15 -12.95 0.62
C ARG A 275 -11.81 -12.55 0.04
N ALA A 276 -10.77 -13.27 0.40
CA ALA A 276 -9.47 -13.12 -0.23
C ALA A 276 -9.50 -13.76 -1.62
N SER A 277 -9.28 -12.96 -2.65
CA SER A 277 -9.42 -13.35 -4.05
C SER A 277 -8.12 -13.32 -4.83
N ALA A 278 -7.07 -12.72 -4.29
CA ALA A 278 -5.75 -12.74 -4.89
C ALA A 278 -4.62 -12.55 -3.87
N LEU A 279 -3.43 -13.00 -4.25
CA LEU A 279 -2.16 -12.61 -3.65
C LEU A 279 -1.40 -11.76 -4.65
N THR A 280 -0.95 -10.59 -4.23
CA THR A 280 -0.08 -9.70 -5.00
C THR A 280 1.32 -9.76 -4.41
N ALA A 281 2.29 -10.22 -5.18
CA ALA A 281 3.64 -10.52 -4.69
C ALA A 281 4.74 -9.91 -5.57
N PRO A 282 5.94 -9.65 -5.03
CA PRO A 282 7.04 -9.09 -5.82
C PRO A 282 7.48 -10.05 -6.92
N VAL A 283 7.61 -9.54 -8.15
CA VAL A 283 7.97 -10.35 -9.32
C VAL A 283 9.37 -10.97 -9.19
N SER A 284 10.30 -10.17 -8.65
CA SER A 284 11.70 -10.54 -8.55
C SER A 284 12.06 -11.21 -7.22
N GLY A 285 11.10 -11.39 -6.31
CA GLY A 285 11.28 -12.12 -5.07
C GLY A 285 11.42 -13.61 -5.36
N SER A 286 12.55 -14.21 -5.01
CA SER A 286 12.63 -15.67 -4.95
C SER A 286 11.53 -16.12 -4.00
N SER A 287 10.50 -16.77 -4.55
CA SER A 287 9.66 -17.61 -3.72
C SER A 287 10.61 -18.55 -3.00
N ALA A 288 10.66 -18.47 -1.67
CA ALA A 288 10.84 -19.66 -0.86
C ALA A 288 9.68 -20.58 -1.24
N THR A 289 9.85 -21.25 -2.38
CA THR A 289 9.11 -22.44 -2.74
C THR A 289 9.56 -23.48 -1.72
N PRO A 290 8.66 -24.16 -1.00
CA PRO A 290 9.01 -25.45 -0.44
C PRO A 290 9.41 -26.31 -1.65
N ARG A 291 10.66 -26.75 -1.70
CA ARG A 291 10.99 -27.96 -2.45
C ARG A 291 10.42 -29.16 -1.71
#